data_AF-A0A926CXP0-F1
#
_entry.id   AF-A0A926CXP0-F1
#
_cell.length_a   1.000
_cell.length_b   1.000
_cell.length_c   1.000
_cell.angle_alpha   90.00
_cell.angle_beta   90.00
_cell.angle_gamma   90.00
#
_symmetry.space_group_name_H-M   'P 1'
#
loop_
_entity.id
_entity.type
_entity.pdbx_description
1 polymer ?
#
loop_
_entity_poly.entity_id
_entity_poly.type
_entity_poly.pdbx_seq_one_letter_code
_entity_poly.pdbx_strand_id
1 'polypeptide(L)'
;MRKLALSFVFITCFFTFPLKAASPFSNPDEGMWLLSLLKDLNLQEMQKMGLEMSAEDIYNPNGPSLKDAVMQFGGFCTGEFVSANGLVFTNHHCGYDAIAGVSDTTNNYLDNGFWAKNYAEEFPIPGLYVQILVRMEDITDSIAPIVKGMEQDERVAKVGEIIKRIKAAENEKTGFDVEVKSMFYGNKYYIFYYETYNDVRLVGTAPQSIGKFGGDTDNWMWPRHTGDFSVFRVYADKNNNAAEYSADNVPFKPKRFLKISLQDSKEGDYTMVMGFPGQTERYLTSYAMHEVIYESNPAQIAVFKAVTDAQKEEMDKSEEVRLKLSADYASLMNALKLWG
;
A
#
# COMPACT_ATOMS: atom_id res chain seq x y z
N MET A 1 -9.65 -74.85 55.81
CA MET A 1 -9.88 -74.05 54.59
C MET A 1 -10.71 -72.83 54.94
N ARG A 2 -10.09 -71.65 54.90
CA ARG A 2 -10.64 -70.33 54.52
C ARG A 2 -9.59 -69.28 54.91
N LYS A 3 -8.74 -68.93 53.94
CA LYS A 3 -7.87 -67.74 54.00
C LYS A 3 -8.79 -66.52 53.87
N LEU A 4 -8.83 -65.63 54.87
CA LEU A 4 -9.37 -64.28 54.66
C LEU A 4 -8.18 -63.36 54.36
N ALA A 5 -8.16 -62.87 53.12
CA ALA A 5 -7.18 -61.92 52.63
C ALA A 5 -7.53 -60.50 53.10
N LEU A 6 -6.57 -59.82 53.72
CA LEU A 6 -6.60 -58.37 53.93
C LEU A 6 -6.54 -57.69 52.54
N SER A 7 -7.60 -56.99 52.15
CA SER A 7 -7.58 -56.11 50.98
C SER A 7 -7.19 -54.70 51.43
N PHE A 8 -6.01 -54.25 51.01
CA PHE A 8 -5.62 -52.85 51.06
C PHE A 8 -6.34 -52.10 49.94
N VAL A 9 -7.22 -51.16 50.29
CA VAL A 9 -7.82 -50.22 49.34
C VAL A 9 -6.80 -49.11 49.07
N PHE A 10 -6.14 -49.16 47.92
CA PHE A 10 -5.41 -48.02 47.37
C PHE A 10 -6.43 -47.01 46.84
N ILE A 11 -6.61 -45.89 47.55
CA ILE A 11 -7.33 -44.73 47.02
C ILE A 11 -6.36 -43.98 46.11
N THR A 12 -6.38 -44.29 44.82
CA THR A 12 -5.76 -43.46 43.78
C THR A 12 -6.61 -42.21 43.59
N CYS A 13 -6.21 -41.12 44.26
CA CYS A 13 -6.70 -39.78 43.92
C CYS A 13 -6.24 -39.45 42.49
N PHE A 14 -7.13 -39.63 41.51
CA PHE A 14 -6.99 -39.00 40.20
C PHE A 14 -7.11 -37.48 40.40
N PHE A 15 -5.97 -36.78 40.48
CA PHE A 15 -5.94 -35.36 40.20
C PHE A 15 -6.25 -35.20 38.71
N THR A 16 -7.53 -35.03 38.38
CA THR A 16 -7.95 -34.49 37.10
C THR A 16 -7.44 -33.05 37.05
N PHE A 17 -6.25 -32.85 36.48
CA PHE A 17 -5.85 -31.53 36.00
C PHE A 17 -6.93 -31.10 34.99
N PRO A 18 -7.68 -30.01 35.22
CA PRO A 18 -8.50 -29.46 34.17
C PRO A 18 -7.58 -29.15 32.99
N LEU A 19 -7.77 -29.91 31.91
CA LEU A 19 -7.22 -29.61 30.61
C LEU A 19 -7.67 -28.17 30.33
N LYS A 20 -6.77 -27.19 30.45
CA LYS A 20 -7.05 -25.83 30.00
C LYS A 20 -7.50 -26.00 28.56
N ALA A 21 -8.78 -25.72 28.31
CA ALA A 21 -9.32 -25.66 26.96
C ALA A 21 -8.32 -24.86 26.15
N ALA A 22 -7.82 -25.46 25.06
CA ALA A 22 -7.01 -24.75 24.09
C ALA A 22 -7.70 -23.41 23.86
N SER A 23 -6.96 -22.32 24.04
CA SER A 23 -7.43 -20.99 23.67
C SER A 23 -8.13 -21.14 22.32
N PRO A 24 -9.36 -20.61 22.14
CA PRO A 24 -9.92 -20.56 20.80
C PRO A 24 -8.84 -19.95 19.93
N PHE A 25 -8.49 -20.66 18.85
CA PHE A 25 -7.67 -20.07 17.79
C PHE A 25 -8.20 -18.66 17.60
N SER A 26 -7.41 -17.65 17.97
CA SER A 26 -7.78 -16.28 17.65
C SER A 26 -7.98 -16.29 16.15
N ASN A 27 -9.20 -15.97 15.70
CA ASN A 27 -9.41 -15.73 14.28
C ASN A 27 -8.33 -14.72 13.85
N PRO A 28 -7.70 -14.88 12.69
CA PRO A 28 -6.72 -13.91 12.24
C PRO A 28 -7.40 -12.53 12.14
N ASP A 29 -7.14 -11.66 13.12
CA ASP A 29 -7.65 -10.28 13.17
C ASP A 29 -6.96 -9.40 12.11
N GLU A 30 -5.82 -9.86 11.56
CA GLU A 30 -5.03 -9.17 10.56
C GLU A 30 -5.49 -9.49 9.14
N GLY A 31 -5.89 -8.47 8.38
CA GLY A 31 -6.31 -8.62 6.99
C GLY A 31 -6.26 -7.30 6.22
N MET A 32 -6.12 -7.39 4.90
CA MET A 32 -6.30 -6.27 3.99
C MET A 32 -7.70 -6.40 3.39
N TRP A 33 -8.61 -5.51 3.81
CA TRP A 33 -10.04 -5.65 3.56
C TRP A 33 -10.50 -4.75 2.42
N LEU A 34 -11.36 -5.28 1.54
CA LEU A 34 -12.00 -4.47 0.50
C LEU A 34 -12.99 -3.50 1.15
N LEU A 35 -12.85 -2.21 0.82
CA LEU A 35 -13.69 -1.16 1.41
C LEU A 35 -15.19 -1.40 1.22
N SER A 36 -15.59 -1.97 0.07
CA SER A 36 -16.99 -2.29 -0.23
C SER A 36 -17.58 -3.39 0.65
N LEU A 37 -16.75 -4.18 1.34
CA LEU A 37 -17.18 -5.29 2.20
C LEU A 37 -17.08 -4.97 3.70
N LEU A 38 -16.60 -3.77 4.07
CA LEU A 38 -16.36 -3.41 5.46
C LEU A 38 -17.59 -3.55 6.35
N LYS A 39 -18.76 -3.14 5.83
CA LYS A 39 -20.04 -3.21 6.55
C LYS A 39 -20.41 -4.63 6.95
N ASP A 40 -20.18 -5.58 6.04
CA ASP A 40 -20.62 -6.97 6.20
C ASP A 40 -19.59 -7.81 6.97
N LEU A 41 -18.31 -7.41 6.95
CA LEU A 41 -17.21 -8.23 7.47
C LEU A 41 -16.57 -7.68 8.75
N ASN A 42 -16.24 -6.39 8.80
CA ASN A 42 -15.27 -5.88 9.78
C ASN A 42 -15.80 -4.78 10.69
N LEU A 43 -16.81 -4.02 10.26
CA LEU A 43 -17.23 -2.79 10.94
C LEU A 43 -17.57 -3.01 12.42
N GLN A 44 -18.32 -4.08 12.75
CA GLN A 44 -18.69 -4.35 14.13
C GLN A 44 -17.47 -4.55 15.03
N GLU A 45 -16.44 -5.22 14.53
CA GLU A 45 -15.23 -5.48 15.30
C GLU A 45 -14.37 -4.21 15.38
N MET A 46 -14.25 -3.45 14.29
CA MET A 46 -13.59 -2.14 14.29
C MET A 46 -14.23 -1.18 15.32
N GLN A 47 -15.56 -1.19 15.43
CA GLN A 47 -16.30 -0.37 16.42
C GLN A 47 -16.05 -0.82 17.86
N LYS A 48 -15.94 -2.13 18.12
CA LYS A 48 -15.54 -2.63 19.45
C LYS A 48 -14.11 -2.21 19.82
N MET A 49 -13.22 -2.09 18.83
CA MET A 49 -11.85 -1.62 19.02
C MET A 49 -11.74 -0.09 19.17
N GLY A 50 -12.83 0.67 18.98
CA GLY A 50 -12.86 2.12 19.19
C GLY A 50 -13.09 2.98 17.94
N LEU A 51 -13.37 2.38 16.78
CA LEU A 51 -13.80 3.14 15.61
C LEU A 51 -15.19 3.76 15.86
N GLU A 52 -15.30 5.08 15.75
CA GLU A 52 -16.59 5.78 15.87
C GLU A 52 -17.30 6.02 14.51
N MET A 53 -16.59 5.80 13.40
CA MET A 53 -17.10 6.00 12.04
C MET A 53 -18.06 4.87 11.60
N SER A 54 -19.02 5.21 10.75
CA SER A 54 -19.83 4.22 10.02
C SER A 54 -19.08 3.66 8.80
N ALA A 55 -19.59 2.57 8.20
CA ALA A 55 -19.04 2.07 6.93
C ALA A 55 -19.14 3.13 5.82
N GLU A 56 -20.25 3.86 5.77
CA GLU A 56 -20.50 4.90 4.78
C GLU A 56 -19.59 6.12 4.97
N ASP A 57 -19.15 6.41 6.20
CA ASP A 57 -18.13 7.44 6.45
C ASP A 57 -16.77 7.06 5.86
N ILE A 58 -16.46 5.76 5.78
CA ILE A 58 -15.21 5.23 5.23
C ILE A 58 -15.32 5.08 3.70
N TYR A 59 -16.34 4.35 3.22
CA TYR A 59 -16.59 4.08 1.82
C TYR A 59 -18.07 4.29 1.46
N ASN A 60 -18.32 5.34 0.68
CA ASN A 60 -19.61 5.60 0.06
C ASN A 60 -19.40 5.75 -1.47
N PRO A 61 -19.94 4.83 -2.30
CA PRO A 61 -19.80 4.96 -3.76
C PRO A 61 -20.65 6.09 -4.34
N ASN A 62 -21.64 6.59 -3.59
CA ASN A 62 -22.64 7.56 -4.06
C ASN A 62 -22.48 8.95 -3.42
N GLY A 63 -21.40 9.19 -2.67
CA GLY A 63 -21.17 10.46 -1.99
C GLY A 63 -19.78 10.55 -1.36
N PRO A 64 -19.41 11.70 -0.77
CA PRO A 64 -18.11 11.87 -0.15
C PRO A 64 -17.90 10.92 1.04
N SER A 65 -16.74 10.27 1.09
CA SER A 65 -16.30 9.44 2.22
C SER A 65 -14.78 9.52 2.41
N LEU A 66 -14.22 8.78 3.38
CA LEU A 66 -12.79 8.78 3.65
C LEU A 66 -11.96 8.33 2.44
N LYS A 67 -12.52 7.47 1.58
CA LYS A 67 -11.91 7.06 0.30
C LYS A 67 -11.47 8.24 -0.57
N ASP A 68 -12.20 9.36 -0.54
CA ASP A 68 -11.90 10.51 -1.41
C ASP A 68 -10.72 11.34 -0.91
N ALA A 69 -10.25 11.06 0.30
CA ALA A 69 -9.05 11.67 0.88
C ALA A 69 -7.79 10.81 0.70
N VAL A 70 -7.90 9.57 0.21
CA VAL A 70 -6.79 8.62 0.07
C VAL A 70 -6.65 8.24 -1.40
N MET A 71 -5.45 8.34 -1.96
CA MET A 71 -5.20 8.08 -3.37
C MET A 71 -4.01 7.17 -3.60
N GLN A 72 -4.01 6.51 -4.75
CA GLN A 72 -2.82 5.84 -5.25
C GLN A 72 -1.88 6.92 -5.79
N PHE A 73 -0.63 6.90 -5.32
CA PHE A 73 0.39 7.86 -5.67
C PHE A 73 1.43 7.20 -6.58
N GLY A 74 1.55 7.69 -7.82
CA GLY A 74 2.48 7.16 -8.82
C GLY A 74 2.22 5.71 -9.26
N GLY A 75 1.10 5.10 -8.85
CA GLY A 75 0.76 3.71 -9.15
C GLY A 75 1.34 2.66 -8.17
N PHE A 76 2.17 3.05 -7.21
CA PHE A 76 2.87 2.11 -6.32
C PHE A 76 2.80 2.48 -4.83
N CYS A 77 2.55 3.74 -4.51
CA CYS A 77 2.42 4.22 -3.14
C CYS A 77 0.99 4.66 -2.81
N THR A 78 0.77 4.99 -1.54
CA THR A 78 -0.43 5.67 -1.07
C THR A 78 -0.08 7.11 -0.71
N GLY A 79 -1.00 8.03 -0.95
CA GLY A 79 -0.97 9.37 -0.38
C GLY A 79 -2.33 9.76 0.18
N GLU A 80 -2.35 10.89 0.87
CA GLU A 80 -3.55 11.43 1.47
C GLU A 80 -3.68 12.95 1.32
N PHE A 81 -4.88 13.42 1.00
CA PHE A 81 -5.19 14.84 1.01
C PHE A 81 -5.31 15.34 2.45
N VAL A 82 -4.57 16.38 2.78
CA VAL A 82 -4.55 17.01 4.12
C VAL A 82 -5.01 18.47 4.11
N SER A 83 -5.52 18.95 2.97
CA SER A 83 -6.09 20.30 2.87
C SER A 83 -7.17 20.41 1.79
N ALA A 84 -7.96 21.49 1.88
CA ALA A 84 -8.97 21.83 0.87
C ALA A 84 -8.39 22.28 -0.48
N ASN A 85 -7.07 22.50 -0.57
CA ASN A 85 -6.37 22.95 -1.77
C ASN A 85 -5.41 21.87 -2.30
N GLY A 86 -5.78 20.60 -2.15
CA GLY A 86 -5.12 19.48 -2.83
C GLY A 86 -3.72 19.15 -2.31
N LEU A 87 -3.32 19.66 -1.14
CA LEU A 87 -2.06 19.28 -0.49
C LEU A 87 -2.10 17.80 -0.13
N VAL A 88 -1.07 17.06 -0.55
CA VAL A 88 -0.92 15.62 -0.37
C VAL A 88 0.29 15.34 0.51
N PHE A 89 0.13 14.46 1.49
CA PHE A 89 1.23 13.81 2.18
C PHE A 89 1.44 12.41 1.63
N THR A 90 2.70 12.01 1.55
CA THR A 90 3.15 10.64 1.25
C THR A 90 4.55 10.46 1.84
N ASN A 91 5.14 9.26 1.73
CA ASN A 91 6.48 9.03 2.25
C ASN A 91 7.56 9.74 1.42
N HIS A 92 8.70 10.05 2.04
CA HIS A 92 9.87 10.56 1.34
C HIS A 92 10.36 9.54 0.31
N HIS A 93 10.37 8.25 0.66
CA HIS A 93 10.75 7.19 -0.28
C HIS A 93 9.76 7.04 -1.47
N CYS A 94 8.48 7.39 -1.27
CA CYS A 94 7.48 7.39 -2.36
C CYS A 94 7.72 8.53 -3.35
N GLY A 95 8.14 9.70 -2.87
CA GLY A 95 8.54 10.83 -3.72
C GLY A 95 9.97 10.71 -4.26
N TYR A 96 10.75 9.71 -3.86
CA TYR A 96 12.21 9.71 -4.01
C TYR A 96 12.67 9.70 -5.46
N ASP A 97 12.08 8.84 -6.31
CA ASP A 97 12.40 8.78 -7.74
C ASP A 97 12.02 10.09 -8.45
N ALA A 98 10.81 10.60 -8.17
CA ALA A 98 10.34 11.89 -8.65
C ALA A 98 11.27 13.05 -8.28
N ILE A 99 11.72 13.10 -7.02
CA ILE A 99 12.62 14.14 -6.50
C ILE A 99 14.04 13.97 -7.05
N ALA A 100 14.53 12.74 -7.17
CA ALA A 100 15.85 12.47 -7.75
C ALA A 100 15.89 12.85 -9.23
N GLY A 101 14.84 12.52 -10.01
CA GLY A 101 14.75 12.80 -11.44
C GLY A 101 14.72 14.29 -11.81
N VAL A 102 14.37 15.17 -10.87
CA VAL A 102 14.41 16.64 -11.04
C VAL A 102 15.56 17.30 -10.27
N SER A 103 16.38 16.53 -9.56
CA SER A 103 17.55 17.04 -8.84
C SER A 103 18.79 17.05 -9.76
N ASP A 104 19.66 18.03 -9.55
CA ASP A 104 20.99 18.07 -10.16
C ASP A 104 22.05 18.51 -9.13
N THR A 105 23.32 18.60 -9.52
CA THR A 105 24.41 18.98 -8.60
C THR A 105 24.32 20.44 -8.11
N THR A 106 23.53 21.29 -8.77
CA THR A 106 23.25 22.67 -8.35
C THR A 106 22.00 22.73 -7.46
N ASN A 107 20.94 22.02 -7.86
CA ASN A 107 19.64 21.95 -7.18
C ASN A 107 19.41 20.53 -6.67
N ASN A 108 20.20 20.12 -5.69
CA ASN A 108 20.11 18.78 -5.10
C ASN A 108 19.02 18.77 -4.03
N TYR A 109 17.77 18.58 -4.45
CA TYR A 109 16.60 18.56 -3.56
C TYR A 109 16.57 17.32 -2.67
N LEU A 110 17.21 16.23 -3.10
CA LEU A 110 17.31 14.98 -2.35
C LEU A 110 18.13 15.18 -1.08
N ASP A 111 19.33 15.73 -1.19
CA ASP A 111 20.22 15.90 -0.04
C ASP A 111 19.85 17.11 0.82
N ASN A 112 19.43 18.21 0.18
CA ASN A 112 19.21 19.48 0.88
C ASN A 112 17.75 19.70 1.29
N GLY A 113 16.83 18.90 0.76
CA GLY A 113 15.40 19.15 0.88
C GLY A 113 14.93 20.28 -0.02
N PHE A 114 13.63 20.53 -0.01
CA PHE A 114 12.98 21.59 -0.75
C PHE A 114 11.70 22.03 -0.04
N TRP A 115 11.36 23.32 -0.08
CA TRP A 115 10.11 23.86 0.47
C TRP A 115 9.66 25.08 -0.32
N ALA A 116 8.62 24.93 -1.13
CA ALA A 116 7.99 26.02 -1.86
C ALA A 116 7.32 27.00 -0.87
N LYS A 117 7.64 28.29 -0.98
CA LYS A 117 7.05 29.32 -0.11
C LYS A 117 5.67 29.77 -0.57
N ASN A 118 5.31 29.48 -1.81
CA ASN A 118 4.05 29.85 -2.45
C ASN A 118 3.79 28.94 -3.67
N TYR A 119 2.57 29.01 -4.23
CA TYR A 119 2.16 28.18 -5.37
C TYR A 119 3.03 28.35 -6.63
N ALA A 120 3.67 29.50 -6.84
CA ALA A 120 4.50 29.73 -8.01
C ALA A 120 5.89 29.07 -7.90
N GLU A 121 6.31 28.72 -6.68
CA GLU A 121 7.54 27.96 -6.43
C GLU A 121 7.32 26.43 -6.51
N GLU A 122 6.07 25.97 -6.46
CA GLU A 122 5.74 24.55 -6.69
C GLU A 122 5.96 24.21 -8.17
N PHE A 123 6.70 23.14 -8.46
CA PHE A 123 7.02 22.74 -9.82
C PHE A 123 6.49 21.33 -10.15
N PRO A 124 6.06 21.10 -11.41
CA PRO A 124 5.50 19.81 -11.81
C PRO A 124 6.57 18.72 -11.84
N ILE A 125 6.17 17.50 -11.48
CA ILE A 125 6.99 16.30 -11.68
C ILE A 125 6.50 15.59 -12.94
N PRO A 126 7.27 15.58 -14.04
CA PRO A 126 6.87 14.90 -15.26
C PRO A 126 6.58 13.41 -15.03
N GLY A 127 5.43 12.93 -15.50
CA GLY A 127 5.03 11.52 -15.42
C GLY A 127 4.49 11.08 -14.05
N LEU A 128 4.53 11.94 -13.03
CA LEU A 128 3.88 11.67 -11.75
C LEU A 128 2.38 11.97 -11.84
N TYR A 129 1.57 11.03 -11.38
CA TYR A 129 0.12 11.14 -11.33
C TYR A 129 -0.42 10.60 -10.01
N VAL A 130 -1.67 10.94 -9.71
CA VAL A 130 -2.44 10.29 -8.64
C VAL A 130 -3.75 9.73 -9.17
N GLN A 131 -4.23 8.64 -8.57
CA GLN A 131 -5.53 8.05 -8.89
C GLN A 131 -6.43 8.01 -7.66
N ILE A 132 -7.58 8.68 -7.76
CA ILE A 132 -8.58 8.74 -6.70
C ILE A 132 -9.67 7.73 -7.00
N LEU A 133 -9.93 6.82 -6.06
CA LEU A 133 -10.95 5.79 -6.23
C LEU A 133 -12.36 6.41 -6.23
N VAL A 134 -13.08 6.27 -7.34
CA VAL A 134 -14.48 6.68 -7.48
C VAL A 134 -15.40 5.64 -6.86
N ARG A 135 -15.30 4.39 -7.33
CA ARG A 135 -16.11 3.25 -6.88
C ARG A 135 -15.46 1.92 -7.29
N MET A 136 -15.88 0.84 -6.66
CA MET A 136 -15.54 -0.53 -7.03
C MET A 136 -16.79 -1.40 -7.12
N GLU A 137 -16.77 -2.42 -7.98
CA GLU A 137 -17.89 -3.35 -8.19
C GLU A 137 -17.38 -4.80 -8.36
N ASP A 138 -18.15 -5.76 -7.84
CA ASP A 138 -17.94 -7.18 -8.14
C ASP A 138 -18.51 -7.49 -9.53
N ILE A 139 -17.66 -7.93 -10.45
CA ILE A 139 -18.02 -8.33 -11.82
C ILE A 139 -17.76 -9.82 -12.07
N THR A 140 -17.66 -10.61 -11.01
CA THR A 140 -17.39 -12.04 -11.08
C THR A 140 -18.38 -12.76 -11.99
N ASP A 141 -19.67 -12.42 -11.90
CA ASP A 141 -20.72 -13.07 -12.69
C ASP A 141 -20.61 -12.78 -14.20
N SER A 142 -19.91 -11.70 -14.58
CA SER A 142 -19.61 -11.38 -15.98
C SER A 142 -18.44 -12.18 -16.55
N ILE A 143 -17.65 -12.86 -15.71
CA ILE A 143 -16.40 -13.53 -16.11
C ILE A 143 -16.44 -15.03 -15.78
N ALA A 144 -16.74 -15.38 -14.53
CA ALA A 144 -16.61 -16.74 -14.00
C ALA A 144 -17.41 -17.80 -14.80
N PRO A 145 -18.66 -17.54 -15.26
CA PRO A 145 -19.39 -18.53 -16.06
C PRO A 145 -18.74 -18.83 -17.41
N ILE A 146 -18.08 -17.83 -18.03
CA ILE A 146 -17.48 -17.94 -19.36
C ILE A 146 -16.24 -18.84 -19.32
N VAL A 147 -15.48 -18.77 -18.23
CA VAL A 147 -14.19 -19.46 -18.08
C VAL A 147 -14.28 -20.74 -17.26
N LYS A 148 -15.51 -21.18 -16.96
CA LYS A 148 -15.77 -22.37 -16.15
C LYS A 148 -15.34 -23.63 -16.90
N GLY A 149 -14.49 -24.43 -16.28
CA GLY A 149 -14.04 -25.72 -16.83
C GLY A 149 -12.96 -25.60 -17.92
N MET A 150 -12.46 -24.39 -18.20
CA MET A 150 -11.28 -24.21 -19.03
C MET A 150 -10.02 -24.66 -18.27
N GLU A 151 -9.06 -25.21 -19.02
CA GLU A 151 -7.70 -25.46 -18.51
C GLU A 151 -7.02 -24.14 -18.14
N GLN A 152 -6.06 -24.18 -17.22
CA GLN A 152 -5.54 -22.97 -16.58
C GLN A 152 -4.95 -21.95 -17.57
N ASP A 153 -4.17 -22.40 -18.56
CA ASP A 153 -3.55 -21.49 -19.54
C ASP A 153 -4.60 -20.84 -20.45
N GLU A 154 -5.58 -21.62 -20.91
CA GLU A 154 -6.71 -21.12 -21.70
C GLU A 154 -7.55 -20.14 -20.88
N ARG A 155 -7.81 -20.48 -19.60
CA ARG A 155 -8.53 -19.62 -18.67
C ARG A 155 -7.84 -18.28 -18.50
N VAL A 156 -6.52 -18.25 -18.26
CA VAL A 156 -5.76 -17.01 -18.08
C VAL A 156 -5.84 -16.16 -19.35
N ALA A 157 -5.61 -16.75 -20.52
CA ALA A 157 -5.73 -16.04 -21.80
C ALA A 157 -7.14 -15.48 -22.01
N LYS A 158 -8.18 -16.28 -21.72
CA LYS A 158 -9.58 -15.88 -21.90
C LYS A 158 -10.01 -14.78 -20.94
N VAL A 159 -9.62 -14.87 -19.67
CA VAL A 159 -9.84 -13.82 -18.67
C VAL A 159 -9.18 -12.51 -19.14
N GLY A 160 -7.94 -12.57 -19.63
CA GLY A 160 -7.24 -11.39 -20.16
C GLY A 160 -7.98 -10.72 -21.31
N GLU A 161 -8.51 -11.50 -22.25
CA GLU A 161 -9.36 -11.00 -23.36
C GLU A 161 -10.62 -10.30 -22.85
N ILE A 162 -11.34 -10.93 -21.91
CA ILE A 162 -12.58 -10.39 -21.32
C ILE A 162 -12.29 -9.09 -20.57
N ILE A 163 -11.26 -9.08 -19.72
CA ILE A 163 -10.83 -7.89 -18.96
C ILE A 163 -10.52 -6.75 -19.92
N LYS A 164 -9.74 -7.00 -20.98
CA LYS A 164 -9.39 -5.96 -21.97
C LYS A 164 -10.64 -5.33 -22.60
N ARG A 165 -11.64 -6.14 -22.94
CA ARG A 165 -12.91 -5.65 -23.50
C ARG A 165 -13.72 -4.84 -22.49
N ILE A 166 -13.86 -5.35 -21.26
CA ILE A 166 -14.60 -4.66 -20.19
C ILE A 166 -13.97 -3.29 -19.92
N LYS A 167 -12.63 -3.23 -19.77
CA LYS A 167 -11.92 -1.98 -19.54
C LYS A 167 -12.17 -0.96 -20.65
N ALA A 168 -12.07 -1.37 -21.92
CA ALA A 168 -12.30 -0.48 -23.05
C ALA A 168 -13.73 0.06 -23.08
N ALA A 169 -14.72 -0.82 -22.89
CA ALA A 169 -16.13 -0.44 -22.90
C ALA A 169 -16.50 0.50 -21.74
N GLU A 170 -16.04 0.22 -20.52
CA GLU A 170 -16.35 1.05 -19.35
C GLU A 170 -15.58 2.38 -19.37
N ASN A 171 -14.35 2.43 -19.89
CA ASN A 171 -13.62 3.68 -20.07
C ASN A 171 -14.35 4.59 -21.09
N GLU A 172 -14.76 4.08 -22.25
CA GLU A 172 -15.51 4.85 -23.25
C GLU A 172 -16.85 5.36 -22.70
N LYS A 173 -17.55 4.52 -21.93
CA LYS A 173 -18.87 4.83 -21.37
C LYS A 173 -18.83 5.84 -20.23
N THR A 174 -17.81 5.79 -19.38
CA THR A 174 -17.78 6.57 -18.12
C THR A 174 -16.78 7.72 -18.13
N GLY A 175 -15.75 7.66 -18.97
CA GLY A 175 -14.61 8.59 -18.95
C GLY A 175 -13.65 8.37 -17.78
N PHE A 176 -13.86 7.35 -16.94
CA PHE A 176 -12.95 7.00 -15.85
C PHE A 176 -11.84 6.06 -16.33
N ASP A 177 -10.70 6.13 -15.65
CA ASP A 177 -9.70 5.07 -15.74
C ASP A 177 -10.20 3.84 -15.00
N VAL A 178 -10.16 2.71 -15.69
CA VAL A 178 -10.72 1.46 -15.18
C VAL A 178 -9.60 0.47 -14.95
N GLU A 179 -9.59 -0.18 -13.80
CA GLU A 179 -8.80 -1.38 -13.54
C GLU A 179 -9.71 -2.57 -13.24
N VAL A 180 -9.35 -3.75 -13.76
CA VAL A 180 -9.99 -5.00 -13.34
C VAL A 180 -8.93 -5.87 -12.68
N LYS A 181 -9.19 -6.29 -11.44
CA LYS A 181 -8.29 -7.17 -10.69
C LYS A 181 -8.97 -8.51 -10.44
N SER A 182 -8.18 -9.56 -10.64
CA SER A 182 -8.49 -10.91 -10.17
C SER A 182 -8.13 -11.00 -8.68
N MET A 183 -9.09 -11.39 -7.85
CA MET A 183 -8.93 -11.55 -6.41
C MET A 183 -9.09 -13.02 -6.03
N PHE A 184 -8.48 -13.42 -4.91
CA PHE A 184 -8.53 -14.78 -4.37
C PHE A 184 -8.15 -15.85 -5.43
N TYR A 185 -7.02 -15.65 -6.12
CA TYR A 185 -6.51 -16.55 -7.18
C TYR A 185 -7.53 -16.83 -8.31
N GLY A 186 -8.29 -15.82 -8.72
CA GLY A 186 -9.25 -15.93 -9.83
C GLY A 186 -10.63 -16.45 -9.43
N ASN A 187 -10.93 -16.51 -8.14
CA ASN A 187 -12.28 -16.82 -7.66
C ASN A 187 -13.22 -15.62 -7.68
N LYS A 188 -12.68 -14.39 -7.65
CA LYS A 188 -13.44 -13.14 -7.75
C LYS A 188 -12.79 -12.18 -8.71
N TYR A 189 -13.59 -11.31 -9.31
CA TYR A 189 -13.14 -10.25 -10.20
C TYR A 189 -13.80 -8.95 -9.82
N TYR A 190 -12.99 -7.93 -9.55
CA TYR A 190 -13.48 -6.59 -9.20
C TYR A 190 -13.03 -5.58 -10.24
N ILE A 191 -13.92 -4.67 -10.58
CA ILE A 191 -13.63 -3.48 -11.38
C ILE A 191 -13.52 -2.28 -10.46
N PHE A 192 -12.52 -1.44 -10.69
CA PHE A 192 -12.24 -0.21 -9.95
C PHE A 192 -12.23 0.95 -10.94
N TYR A 193 -12.92 2.03 -10.58
CA TYR A 193 -13.00 3.25 -11.38
C TYR A 193 -12.24 4.35 -10.68
N TYR A 194 -11.37 5.03 -11.42
CA TYR A 194 -10.49 6.07 -10.91
C TYR A 194 -10.64 7.37 -11.70
N GLU A 195 -10.49 8.48 -11.01
CA GLU A 195 -10.12 9.76 -11.60
C GLU A 195 -8.60 9.92 -11.49
N THR A 196 -7.90 10.07 -12.62
CA THR A 196 -6.45 10.25 -12.67
C THR A 196 -6.09 11.71 -12.87
N TYR A 197 -5.24 12.28 -12.00
CA TYR A 197 -4.74 13.64 -12.12
C TYR A 197 -3.24 13.63 -12.45
N ASN A 198 -2.87 14.25 -13.57
CA ASN A 198 -1.51 14.20 -14.13
C ASN A 198 -0.66 15.46 -13.84
N ASP A 199 -1.24 16.51 -13.22
CA ASP A 199 -0.50 17.68 -12.75
C ASP A 199 -0.27 17.57 -11.24
N VAL A 200 0.81 16.89 -10.87
CA VAL A 200 1.25 16.73 -9.48
C VAL A 200 2.57 17.47 -9.28
N ARG A 201 2.58 18.43 -8.35
CA ARG A 201 3.71 19.33 -8.13
C ARG A 201 4.37 19.08 -6.79
N LEU A 202 5.70 19.16 -6.75
CA LEU A 202 6.45 19.08 -5.49
C LEU A 202 6.21 20.38 -4.70
N VAL A 203 5.81 20.22 -3.43
CA VAL A 203 5.63 21.33 -2.48
C VAL A 203 6.77 21.34 -1.48
N GLY A 204 7.19 20.17 -1.01
CA GLY A 204 8.35 20.08 -0.16
C GLY A 204 8.79 18.67 0.16
N THR A 205 10.05 18.54 0.54
CA THR A 205 10.66 17.29 0.97
C THR A 205 11.73 17.60 2.01
N ALA A 206 11.81 16.75 3.03
CA ALA A 206 12.90 16.83 3.99
C ALA A 206 14.24 16.49 3.30
N PRO A 207 15.39 16.99 3.78
CA PRO A 207 16.69 16.48 3.34
C PRO A 207 16.78 14.97 3.62
N GLN A 208 17.49 14.23 2.78
CA GLN A 208 17.63 12.77 2.91
C GLN A 208 18.18 12.34 4.28
N SER A 209 18.98 13.19 4.93
CA SER A 209 19.46 12.95 6.29
C SER A 209 18.33 12.82 7.33
N ILE A 210 17.15 13.38 7.05
CA ILE A 210 15.91 13.24 7.84
C ILE A 210 14.99 12.21 7.19
N GLY A 211 14.71 12.37 5.88
CA GLY A 211 13.77 11.56 5.12
C GLY A 211 14.13 10.07 5.03
N LYS A 212 15.43 9.76 5.14
CA LYS A 212 15.99 8.41 5.18
C LYS A 212 17.02 8.28 6.32
N PHE A 213 16.80 8.94 7.45
CA PHE A 213 17.68 8.81 8.63
C PHE A 213 17.87 7.33 9.01
N GLY A 214 19.12 6.96 9.32
CA GLY A 214 19.51 5.57 9.56
C GLY A 214 19.77 4.75 8.30
N GLY A 215 19.42 5.27 7.13
CA GLY A 215 19.71 4.68 5.82
C GLY A 215 19.24 3.24 5.72
N ASP A 216 20.05 2.41 5.06
CA ASP A 216 19.74 1.00 4.92
C ASP A 216 19.85 0.27 6.25
N THR A 217 20.77 0.65 7.16
CA THR A 217 20.95 0.04 8.50
C THR A 217 19.67 -0.02 9.31
N ASP A 218 18.90 1.07 9.34
CA ASP A 218 17.66 1.12 10.12
C ASP A 218 16.45 0.62 9.33
N ASN A 219 16.58 0.39 8.01
CA ASN A 219 15.47 -0.12 7.21
C ASN A 219 14.99 -1.49 7.73
N TRP A 220 13.67 -1.67 7.76
CA TRP A 220 12.93 -2.78 8.41
C TRP A 220 13.13 -2.95 9.93
N MET A 221 13.74 -1.97 10.62
CA MET A 221 13.96 -2.05 12.07
C MET A 221 12.99 -1.17 12.88
N TRP A 222 12.69 -1.65 14.09
CA TRP A 222 12.11 -0.89 15.21
C TRP A 222 13.04 -1.04 16.43
N PRO A 223 13.34 0.01 17.23
CA PRO A 223 12.86 1.41 17.15
C PRO A 223 13.27 2.15 15.87
N ARG A 224 12.49 3.16 15.48
CA ARG A 224 12.74 3.97 14.27
C ARG A 224 12.63 5.47 14.56
N HIS A 225 13.50 6.26 13.92
CA HIS A 225 13.58 7.72 14.10
C HIS A 225 13.63 8.48 12.76
N THR A 226 13.12 7.88 11.69
CA THR A 226 13.13 8.46 10.33
C THR A 226 11.92 9.38 10.12
N GLY A 227 12.17 10.61 9.65
CA GLY A 227 11.11 11.54 9.23
C GLY A 227 10.69 11.30 7.78
N ASP A 228 10.15 10.11 7.48
CA ASP A 228 9.88 9.63 6.12
C ASP A 228 8.60 10.24 5.53
N PHE A 229 8.68 11.51 5.11
CA PHE A 229 7.58 12.20 4.44
C PHE A 229 8.06 13.16 3.34
N SER A 230 7.19 13.33 2.35
CA SER A 230 7.27 14.36 1.32
C SER A 230 5.87 14.93 1.05
N VAL A 231 5.83 16.11 0.46
CA VAL A 231 4.63 16.91 0.30
C VAL A 231 4.47 17.31 -1.16
N PHE A 232 3.31 17.00 -1.71
CA PHE A 232 2.94 17.33 -3.08
C PHE A 232 1.62 18.11 -3.10
N ARG A 233 1.26 18.63 -4.27
CA ARG A 233 -0.06 19.19 -4.52
C ARG A 233 -0.58 18.73 -5.86
N VAL A 234 -1.85 18.30 -5.86
CA VAL A 234 -2.58 18.00 -7.08
C VAL A 234 -3.18 19.28 -7.64
N TYR A 235 -3.02 19.47 -8.95
CA TYR A 235 -3.60 20.56 -9.72
C TYR A 235 -4.65 20.02 -10.70
N ALA A 236 -5.58 20.89 -11.06
CA ALA A 236 -6.73 20.59 -11.90
C ALA A 236 -7.05 21.76 -12.83
N ASP A 237 -7.92 21.54 -13.82
CA ASP A 237 -8.47 22.64 -14.61
C ASP A 237 -9.33 23.60 -13.75
N LYS A 238 -9.81 24.69 -14.36
CA LYS A 238 -10.66 25.70 -13.68
C LYS A 238 -11.99 25.15 -13.16
N ASN A 239 -12.42 23.98 -13.65
CA ASN A 239 -13.64 23.28 -13.27
C ASN A 239 -13.36 22.16 -12.27
N ASN A 240 -12.13 22.03 -11.77
CA ASN A 240 -11.67 21.00 -10.86
C ASN A 240 -11.60 19.59 -11.47
N ASN A 241 -11.54 19.48 -12.79
CA ASN A 241 -11.35 18.21 -13.50
C ASN A 241 -9.86 17.87 -13.66
N ALA A 242 -9.57 16.59 -13.82
CA ALA A 242 -8.28 16.10 -14.24
C ALA A 242 -7.79 16.82 -15.52
N ALA A 243 -6.54 17.24 -15.51
CA ALA A 243 -5.89 17.90 -16.62
C ALA A 243 -4.40 17.56 -16.66
N GLU A 244 -3.83 17.61 -17.86
CA GLU A 244 -2.37 17.68 -18.03
C GLU A 244 -1.83 19.00 -17.45
N TYR A 245 -0.52 19.05 -17.22
CA TYR A 245 0.14 20.26 -16.74
C TYR A 245 -0.20 21.48 -17.61
N SER A 246 -0.60 22.55 -16.93
CA SER A 246 -0.73 23.90 -17.48
C SER A 246 -0.37 24.92 -16.42
N ALA A 247 0.25 26.02 -16.84
CA ALA A 247 0.51 27.16 -15.96
C ALA A 247 -0.79 27.78 -15.42
N ASP A 248 -1.91 27.59 -16.11
CA ASP A 248 -3.24 28.09 -15.71
C ASP A 248 -4.02 27.13 -14.80
N ASN A 249 -3.52 25.92 -14.56
CA ASN A 249 -4.16 24.98 -13.64
C ASN A 249 -4.18 25.55 -12.22
N VAL A 250 -5.20 25.18 -11.47
CA VAL A 250 -5.41 25.64 -10.09
C VAL A 250 -5.31 24.48 -9.10
N PRO A 251 -5.00 24.74 -7.82
CA PRO A 251 -5.03 23.70 -6.79
C PRO A 251 -6.34 22.91 -6.78
N PHE A 252 -6.23 21.59 -6.87
CA PHE A 252 -7.37 20.68 -6.82
C PHE A 252 -8.10 20.82 -5.48
N LYS A 253 -9.44 20.79 -5.53
CA LYS A 253 -10.32 20.82 -4.37
C LYS A 253 -10.88 19.41 -4.15
N PRO A 254 -10.34 18.64 -3.20
CA PRO A 254 -10.80 17.27 -2.98
C PRO A 254 -12.19 17.26 -2.35
N LYS A 255 -12.97 16.21 -2.62
CA LYS A 255 -14.31 16.00 -2.02
C LYS A 255 -14.21 15.85 -0.49
N ARG A 256 -13.08 15.32 0.00
CA ARG A 256 -12.74 15.20 1.42
C ARG A 256 -11.23 15.29 1.61
N PHE A 257 -10.79 15.79 2.76
CA PHE A 257 -9.39 15.76 3.19
C PHE A 257 -9.31 15.41 4.68
N LEU A 258 -8.17 14.87 5.11
CA LEU A 258 -7.91 14.47 6.48
C LEU A 258 -7.55 15.67 7.35
N LYS A 259 -8.12 15.72 8.55
CA LYS A 259 -7.72 16.68 9.58
C LYS A 259 -6.57 16.07 10.36
N ILE A 260 -5.49 16.82 10.52
CA ILE A 260 -4.33 16.41 11.30
C ILE A 260 -4.64 16.65 12.78
N SER A 261 -4.59 15.59 13.58
CA SER A 261 -4.66 15.71 15.04
C SER A 261 -3.33 16.25 15.58
N LEU A 262 -3.40 17.16 16.54
CA LEU A 262 -2.24 17.62 17.33
C LEU A 262 -2.21 17.00 18.73
N GLN A 263 -3.08 16.02 18.98
CA GLN A 263 -3.10 15.27 20.23
C GLN A 263 -2.10 14.12 20.16
N ASP A 264 -1.45 13.83 21.27
CA ASP A 264 -0.53 12.69 21.38
C ASP A 264 -1.29 11.36 21.26
N SER A 265 -0.76 10.44 20.47
CA SER A 265 -1.20 9.05 20.42
C SER A 265 -0.73 8.27 21.64
N LYS A 266 -1.53 7.33 22.12
CA LYS A 266 -1.22 6.48 23.26
C LYS A 266 -1.32 5.01 22.89
N GLU A 267 -0.62 4.17 23.65
CA GLU A 267 -0.76 2.72 23.54
C GLU A 267 -2.23 2.31 23.75
N GLY A 268 -2.75 1.50 22.84
CA GLY A 268 -4.15 1.06 22.85
C GLY A 268 -5.12 1.95 22.07
N ASP A 269 -4.68 3.09 21.53
CA ASP A 269 -5.52 3.90 20.63
C ASP A 269 -5.86 3.12 19.36
N TYR A 270 -7.12 3.25 18.90
CA TYR A 270 -7.55 2.67 17.64
C TYR A 270 -6.78 3.27 16.47
N THR A 271 -6.30 2.42 15.57
CA THR A 271 -5.65 2.84 14.33
C THR A 271 -6.29 2.14 13.13
N MET A 272 -6.48 2.89 12.05
CA MET A 272 -6.94 2.38 10.77
C MET A 272 -6.04 2.92 9.67
N VAL A 273 -5.50 2.01 8.86
CA VAL A 273 -4.68 2.35 7.70
C VAL A 273 -5.48 2.01 6.45
N MET A 274 -5.61 2.99 5.55
CA MET A 274 -6.19 2.83 4.22
C MET A 274 -5.09 3.05 3.19
N GLY A 275 -5.04 2.21 2.16
CA GLY A 275 -4.07 2.34 1.10
C GLY A 275 -4.18 1.26 0.05
N PHE A 276 -3.14 1.17 -0.78
CA PHE A 276 -3.10 0.32 -1.96
C PHE A 276 -2.00 -0.73 -1.82
N PRO A 277 -2.19 -1.77 -0.98
CA PRO A 277 -1.19 -2.82 -0.82
C PRO A 277 -0.97 -3.55 -2.15
N GLY A 278 0.30 -3.76 -2.52
CA GLY A 278 0.68 -4.32 -3.82
C GLY A 278 0.39 -5.81 -3.96
N GLN A 279 1.13 -6.65 -3.23
CA GLN A 279 1.03 -8.11 -3.32
C GLN A 279 1.14 -8.76 -1.95
N THR A 280 0.37 -9.82 -1.73
CA THR A 280 0.53 -10.72 -0.58
C THR A 280 0.34 -12.16 -1.05
N GLU A 281 0.99 -13.09 -0.35
CA GLU A 281 0.98 -14.52 -0.71
C GLU A 281 0.54 -15.37 0.49
N ARG A 282 -0.52 -14.93 1.16
CA ARG A 282 -1.01 -15.51 2.43
C ARG A 282 -1.43 -16.98 2.34
N TYR A 283 -1.66 -17.50 1.14
CA TYR A 283 -2.18 -18.85 0.90
C TYR A 283 -1.16 -19.77 0.22
N LEU A 284 0.14 -19.44 0.27
CA LEU A 284 1.17 -20.33 -0.23
C LEU A 284 1.14 -21.67 0.51
N THR A 285 1.42 -22.74 -0.23
CA THR A 285 1.62 -24.07 0.35
C THR A 285 2.99 -24.14 1.04
N SER A 286 3.18 -25.14 1.90
CA SER A 286 4.49 -25.41 2.51
C SER A 286 5.59 -25.65 1.48
N TYR A 287 5.27 -26.26 0.33
CA TYR A 287 6.22 -26.49 -0.76
C TYR A 287 6.64 -25.19 -1.44
N ALA A 288 5.67 -24.32 -1.75
CA ALA A 288 5.99 -23.01 -2.33
C ALA A 288 6.78 -22.14 -1.36
N MET A 289 6.45 -22.18 -0.05
CA MET A 289 7.23 -21.50 0.97
C MET A 289 8.66 -22.05 1.08
N HIS A 290 8.84 -23.38 0.97
CA HIS A 290 10.16 -23.99 0.93
C HIS A 290 10.99 -23.48 -0.27
N GLU A 291 10.39 -23.40 -1.46
CA GLU A 291 11.06 -22.83 -2.64
C GLU A 291 11.45 -21.36 -2.42
N VAL A 292 10.54 -20.55 -1.89
CA VAL A 292 10.81 -19.14 -1.58
C VAL A 292 12.00 -19.00 -0.62
N ILE A 293 12.01 -19.75 0.48
CA ILE A 293 13.03 -19.65 1.53
C ILE A 293 14.39 -20.19 1.06
N TYR A 294 14.41 -21.35 0.40
CA TYR A 294 15.66 -22.09 0.16
C TYR A 294 16.23 -21.92 -1.25
N GLU A 295 15.42 -21.46 -2.22
CA GLU A 295 15.84 -21.34 -3.62
C GLU A 295 15.69 -19.91 -4.14
N SER A 296 14.47 -19.35 -4.12
CA SER A 296 14.17 -18.06 -4.77
C SER A 296 14.82 -16.88 -4.05
N ASN A 297 14.60 -16.71 -2.74
CA ASN A 297 15.16 -15.58 -1.99
C ASN A 297 16.70 -15.61 -1.99
N PRO A 298 17.39 -16.73 -1.72
CA PRO A 298 18.85 -16.77 -1.77
C PRO A 298 19.42 -16.37 -3.14
N ALA A 299 18.81 -16.83 -4.24
CA ALA A 299 19.24 -16.46 -5.59
C ALA A 299 19.05 -14.96 -5.86
N GLN A 300 17.89 -14.43 -5.49
CA GLN A 300 17.59 -13.00 -5.64
C GLN A 300 18.52 -12.12 -4.80
N ILE A 301 18.77 -12.48 -3.54
CA ILE A 301 19.70 -11.79 -2.65
C ILE A 301 21.11 -11.76 -3.26
N ALA A 302 21.59 -12.88 -3.79
CA ALA A 302 22.91 -12.94 -4.40
C ALA A 302 23.04 -11.97 -5.59
N VAL A 303 22.03 -11.94 -6.47
CA VAL A 303 22.01 -11.02 -7.62
C VAL A 303 21.94 -9.57 -7.17
N PHE A 304 20.99 -9.25 -6.28
CA PHE A 304 20.79 -7.86 -5.84
C PHE A 304 22.01 -7.34 -5.11
N LYS A 305 22.65 -8.17 -4.27
CA LYS A 305 23.88 -7.80 -3.57
C LYS A 305 24.99 -7.46 -4.57
N ALA A 306 25.20 -8.30 -5.59
CA ALA A 306 26.22 -8.04 -6.59
C ALA A 306 25.97 -6.73 -7.35
N VAL A 307 24.71 -6.45 -7.70
CA VAL A 307 24.32 -5.21 -8.38
C VAL A 307 24.52 -4.00 -7.47
N THR A 308 24.04 -4.06 -6.22
CA THR A 308 24.15 -2.93 -5.29
C THR A 308 25.61 -2.66 -4.90
N ASP A 309 26.45 -3.68 -4.74
CA ASP A 309 27.88 -3.50 -4.47
C ASP A 309 28.55 -2.73 -5.62
N ALA A 310 28.25 -3.10 -6.87
CA ALA A 310 28.79 -2.43 -8.06
C ALA A 310 28.24 -1.00 -8.21
N GLN A 311 26.93 -0.81 -8.01
CA GLN A 311 26.32 0.53 -8.01
C GLN A 311 26.97 1.42 -6.94
N LYS A 312 27.16 0.91 -5.72
CA LYS A 312 27.76 1.67 -4.62
C LYS A 312 29.17 2.15 -4.96
N GLU A 313 29.99 1.31 -5.58
CA GLU A 313 31.33 1.67 -6.02
C GLU A 313 31.30 2.87 -6.99
N GLU A 314 30.38 2.87 -7.96
CA GLU A 314 30.24 3.97 -8.92
C GLU A 314 29.63 5.23 -8.29
N MET A 315 28.64 5.06 -7.42
CA MET A 315 28.01 6.16 -6.68
C MET A 315 29.02 6.89 -5.78
N ASP A 316 30.02 6.20 -5.24
CA ASP A 316 31.06 6.80 -4.39
C ASP A 316 32.08 7.63 -5.17
N LYS A 317 32.14 7.48 -6.51
CA LYS A 317 33.08 8.20 -7.37
C LYS A 317 32.55 9.55 -7.84
N SER A 318 31.23 9.74 -7.89
CA SER A 318 30.61 10.94 -8.45
C SER A 318 29.23 11.22 -7.86
N GLU A 319 29.02 12.45 -7.40
CA GLU A 319 27.71 12.91 -6.93
C GLU A 319 26.64 12.83 -8.03
N GLU A 320 27.00 13.15 -9.28
CA GLU A 320 26.08 13.06 -10.41
C GLU A 320 25.63 11.60 -10.65
N VAL A 321 26.56 10.65 -10.58
CA VAL A 321 26.25 9.22 -10.72
C VAL A 321 25.42 8.74 -9.53
N ARG A 322 25.76 9.18 -8.32
CA ARG A 322 24.99 8.91 -7.12
C ARG A 322 23.54 9.36 -7.29
N LEU A 323 23.29 10.60 -7.71
CA LEU A 323 21.94 11.12 -7.90
C LEU A 323 21.15 10.29 -8.92
N LYS A 324 21.76 9.95 -10.07
CA LYS A 324 21.13 9.13 -11.11
C LYS A 324 20.78 7.71 -10.64
N LEU A 325 21.62 7.11 -9.80
CA LEU A 325 21.43 5.73 -9.32
C LEU A 325 20.69 5.64 -7.98
N SER A 326 20.40 6.77 -7.34
CA SER A 326 19.90 6.78 -5.95
C SER A 326 18.58 6.02 -5.79
N ALA A 327 17.63 6.22 -6.71
CA ALA A 327 16.33 5.57 -6.64
C ALA A 327 16.44 4.04 -6.84
N ASP A 328 17.14 3.61 -7.90
CA ASP A 328 17.38 2.20 -8.20
C ASP A 328 18.11 1.49 -7.05
N TYR A 329 19.19 2.10 -6.55
CA TYR A 329 19.97 1.56 -5.44
C TYR A 329 19.11 1.42 -4.17
N ALA A 330 18.33 2.44 -3.82
CA ALA A 330 17.45 2.41 -2.65
C ALA A 330 16.37 1.31 -2.77
N SER A 331 15.81 1.12 -3.96
CA SER A 331 14.83 0.07 -4.24
C SER A 331 15.42 -1.34 -4.05
N LEU A 332 16.62 -1.59 -4.61
CA LEU A 332 17.30 -2.88 -4.47
C LEU A 332 17.75 -3.14 -3.03
N MET A 333 18.27 -2.14 -2.33
CA MET A 333 18.64 -2.26 -0.91
C MET A 333 17.42 -2.53 -0.02
N ASN A 334 16.26 -1.96 -0.35
CA ASN A 334 15.02 -2.27 0.35
C ASN A 334 14.63 -3.74 0.19
N ALA A 335 14.70 -4.28 -1.04
CA ALA A 335 14.40 -5.68 -1.32
C ALA A 335 15.40 -6.65 -0.67
N LEU A 336 16.71 -6.33 -0.71
CA LEU A 336 17.75 -7.11 -0.05
C LEU A 336 17.46 -7.31 1.44
N LYS A 337 17.04 -6.24 2.11
CA LYS A 337 16.68 -6.31 3.53
C LYS A 337 15.35 -6.99 3.80
N LEU A 338 14.39 -6.89 2.89
CA LEU A 338 13.11 -7.58 3.04
C LEU A 338 13.28 -9.10 2.97
N TRP A 339 14.23 -9.57 2.16
CA TRP A 339 14.42 -11.01 1.89
C TRP A 339 15.56 -11.65 2.67
N GLY A 340 16.55 -10.88 3.12
CA GLY A 340 17.74 -11.36 3.85
C GLY A 340 17.56 -11.45 5.35
#